data_AF-E3GW20-F1
#
_entry.id   AF-E3GW20-F1
#
_cell.length_a   1.000
_cell.length_b   1.000
_cell.length_c   1.000
_cell.angle_alpha   90.00
_cell.angle_beta   90.00
_cell.angle_gamma   90.00
#
_symmetry.space_group_name_H-M   'P 1'
#
loop_
_entity.id
_entity.type
_entity.pdbx_description
1 polymer ?
#
loop_
_entity_poly.entity_id
_entity_poly.type
_entity_poly.pdbx_seq_one_letter_code
_entity_poly.pdbx_strand_id
1 'polypeptide(L)'
;MKSIKFLTLVFGLLYLFYGLIELLAFFGIEIKTLIYPQRDIYVSFVLLVISSIYLAGLKNSILGKERKAISYLYVASLLSIAAGVLGLMVIGANALETYILKNEDFANWTLYQGLSSYFILGLISVIAFWKAKKIAASKKAYS
;
A
#
# COMPACT_ATOMS: atom_id res chain seq x y z
N MET A 1 21.91 -4.01 -5.73
CA MET A 1 21.84 -3.03 -4.63
C MET A 1 21.00 -1.78 -4.93
N LYS A 2 21.34 -0.98 -5.97
CA LYS A 2 20.64 0.30 -6.26
C LYS A 2 19.11 0.15 -6.39
N SER A 3 18.64 -0.93 -7.03
CA SER A 3 17.20 -1.22 -7.21
C SER A 3 16.43 -1.43 -5.88
N ILE A 4 17.01 -2.17 -4.91
CA ILE A 4 16.34 -2.41 -3.62
C ILE A 4 16.21 -1.12 -2.83
N LYS A 5 17.32 -0.35 -2.75
CA LYS A 5 17.33 0.97 -2.08
C LYS A 5 16.27 1.89 -2.68
N PHE A 6 16.23 1.96 -4.01
CA PHE A 6 15.25 2.78 -4.72
C PHE A 6 13.80 2.35 -4.44
N LEU A 7 13.48 1.05 -4.57
CA LEU A 7 12.12 0.55 -4.33
C LEU A 7 11.68 0.75 -2.87
N THR A 8 12.51 0.37 -1.91
CA THR A 8 12.20 0.54 -0.48
C THR A 8 12.02 2.01 -0.08
N LEU A 9 12.79 2.92 -0.68
CA LEU A 9 12.62 4.35 -0.47
C LEU A 9 11.32 4.87 -1.09
N VAL A 10 11.08 4.61 -2.38
CA VAL A 10 9.93 5.14 -3.12
C VAL A 10 8.62 4.64 -2.48
N PHE A 11 8.49 3.32 -2.27
CA PHE A 11 7.30 2.76 -1.67
C PHE A 11 7.17 3.16 -0.19
N GLY A 12 8.28 3.20 0.56
CA GLY A 12 8.27 3.67 1.95
C GLY A 12 7.72 5.10 2.06
N LEU A 13 8.18 6.01 1.21
CA LEU A 13 7.71 7.40 1.20
C LEU A 13 6.27 7.54 0.69
N LEU A 14 5.86 6.80 -0.34
CA LEU A 14 4.48 6.82 -0.83
C LEU A 14 3.51 6.40 0.28
N TYR A 15 3.77 5.27 0.93
CA TYR A 15 2.95 4.79 2.04
C TYR A 15 2.99 5.73 3.25
N LEU A 16 4.14 6.34 3.54
CA LEU A 16 4.27 7.33 4.61
C LEU A 16 3.39 8.54 4.34
N PHE A 17 3.51 9.10 3.14
CA PHE A 17 2.79 10.31 2.72
C PHE A 17 1.28 10.11 2.80
N TYR A 18 0.76 9.03 2.21
CA TYR A 18 -0.67 8.72 2.27
C TYR A 18 -1.14 8.34 3.68
N GLY A 19 -0.31 7.63 4.47
CA GLY A 19 -0.64 7.32 5.85
C GLY A 19 -0.78 8.57 6.72
N LEU A 20 0.09 9.56 6.52
CA LEU A 20 0.01 10.86 7.20
C LEU A 20 -1.17 11.69 6.74
N ILE A 21 -1.47 11.73 5.43
CA ILE A 21 -2.67 12.41 4.92
C ILE A 21 -3.93 11.83 5.54
N GLU A 22 -4.05 10.51 5.56
CA GLU A 22 -5.21 9.82 6.15
C GLU A 22 -5.34 10.14 7.65
N LEU A 23 -4.22 10.21 8.37
CA LEU A 23 -4.18 10.59 9.77
C LEU A 23 -4.68 12.02 9.99
N LEU A 24 -4.20 12.96 9.17
CA LEU A 24 -4.58 14.38 9.27
C LEU A 24 -6.07 14.56 8.90
N ALA A 25 -6.55 13.83 7.91
CA ALA A 25 -7.96 13.85 7.49
C ALA A 25 -8.91 13.31 8.59
N PHE A 26 -8.46 12.33 9.38
CA PHE A 26 -9.18 11.87 10.58
C PHE A 26 -9.36 13.00 11.61
N PHE A 27 -8.34 13.85 11.80
CA PHE A 27 -8.43 15.04 12.66
C PHE A 27 -9.19 16.23 12.02
N GLY A 28 -9.73 16.06 10.81
CA GLY A 28 -10.49 17.11 10.12
C GLY A 28 -9.64 18.09 9.31
N ILE A 29 -8.34 17.80 9.11
CA ILE A 29 -7.47 18.58 8.22
C ILE A 29 -7.60 18.03 6.81
N GLU A 30 -8.32 18.75 5.94
CA GLU A 30 -8.52 18.34 4.56
C GLU A 30 -7.33 18.74 3.66
N ILE A 31 -6.58 17.75 3.20
CA ILE A 31 -5.51 17.94 2.22
C ILE A 31 -6.03 17.48 0.87
N LYS A 32 -6.04 18.38 -0.12
CA LYS A 32 -6.46 18.06 -1.47
C LYS A 32 -5.40 17.20 -2.16
N THR A 33 -5.65 15.91 -2.28
CA THR A 33 -4.73 14.93 -2.88
C THR A 33 -5.36 14.24 -4.09
N LEU A 34 -4.53 13.51 -4.86
CA LEU A 34 -4.99 12.77 -6.03
C LEU A 34 -5.98 11.66 -5.66
N ILE A 35 -5.78 11.05 -4.49
CA ILE A 35 -6.67 10.05 -3.89
C ILE A 35 -7.35 10.69 -2.70
N TYR A 36 -8.68 10.64 -2.66
CA TYR A 36 -9.45 11.23 -1.56
C TYR A 36 -9.24 10.42 -0.27
N PRO A 37 -8.88 11.06 0.86
CA PRO A 37 -8.73 10.36 2.12
C PRO A 37 -10.09 9.88 2.64
N GLN A 38 -10.12 8.69 3.24
CA GLN A 38 -11.34 8.09 3.77
C GLN A 38 -11.68 8.55 5.19
N ARG A 39 -10.75 9.29 5.83
CA ARG A 39 -10.82 9.76 7.21
C ARG A 39 -10.88 8.59 8.19
N ASP A 40 -10.18 7.50 7.87
CA ASP A 40 -10.15 6.28 8.68
C ASP A 40 -8.77 6.09 9.35
N ILE A 41 -8.76 6.12 10.68
CA ILE A 41 -7.56 5.93 11.49
C ILE A 41 -6.92 4.54 11.30
N TYR A 42 -7.72 3.51 11.02
CA TYR A 42 -7.22 2.17 10.75
C TYR A 42 -6.51 2.10 9.40
N VAL A 43 -7.05 2.78 8.39
CA VAL A 43 -6.37 2.92 7.09
C VAL A 43 -5.03 3.63 7.28
N SER A 44 -5.01 4.74 8.02
CA SER A 44 -3.77 5.44 8.35
C SER A 44 -2.76 4.51 9.03
N PHE A 45 -3.18 3.79 10.06
CA PHE A 45 -2.32 2.85 10.79
C PHE A 45 -1.72 1.78 9.87
N VAL A 46 -2.53 1.14 9.03
CA VAL A 46 -2.07 0.13 8.07
C VAL A 46 -1.02 0.70 7.11
N LEU A 47 -1.27 1.89 6.55
CA LEU A 47 -0.34 2.55 5.64
C LEU A 47 1.00 2.90 6.33
N LEU A 48 0.96 3.40 7.56
CA LEU A 48 2.15 3.73 8.35
C LEU A 48 2.95 2.49 8.76
N VAL A 49 2.29 1.37 9.06
CA VAL A 49 2.95 0.09 9.33
C VAL A 49 3.66 -0.41 8.08
N ILE A 50 2.99 -0.42 6.92
CA ILE A 50 3.60 -0.83 5.66
C ILE A 50 4.79 0.07 5.30
N SER A 51 4.65 1.39 5.47
CA SER A 51 5.74 2.35 5.29
C SER A 51 6.95 2.01 6.17
N SER A 52 6.72 1.76 7.46
CA SER A 52 7.78 1.43 8.42
C SER A 52 8.57 0.19 8.01
N ILE A 53 7.90 -0.82 7.44
CA ILE A 53 8.55 -2.05 6.96
C ILE A 53 9.40 -1.77 5.71
N TYR A 54 8.90 -0.98 4.76
CA TYR A 54 9.70 -0.54 3.59
C TYR A 54 10.94 0.26 4.03
N LEU A 55 10.79 1.23 4.94
CA LEU A 55 11.89 2.06 5.44
C LEU A 55 12.90 1.24 6.27
N ALA A 56 12.44 0.22 7.00
CA ALA A 56 13.33 -0.76 7.63
C ALA A 56 14.15 -1.54 6.59
N GLY A 57 13.54 -1.88 5.44
CA GLY A 57 14.24 -2.46 4.29
C GLY A 57 15.31 -1.52 3.72
N LEU A 58 15.00 -0.23 3.59
CA LEU A 58 15.96 0.79 3.16
C LEU A 58 17.15 0.89 4.12
N LYS A 59 16.89 1.00 5.43
CA LYS A 59 17.93 1.02 6.48
C LYS A 59 18.85 -0.19 6.36
N ASN A 60 18.29 -1.40 6.24
CA ASN A 60 19.09 -2.61 6.10
C ASN A 60 19.90 -2.63 4.78
N SER A 61 19.37 -2.05 3.71
CA SER A 61 20.10 -1.95 2.44
C SER A 61 21.27 -0.96 2.51
N ILE A 62 21.13 0.13 3.26
CA ILE A 62 22.21 1.10 3.51
C ILE A 62 23.32 0.44 4.34
N LEU A 63 22.96 -0.35 5.36
CA LEU A 63 23.89 -1.08 6.24
C LEU A 63 24.53 -2.32 5.61
N GLY A 64 24.34 -2.56 4.30
CA GLY A 64 24.90 -3.74 3.61
C GLY A 64 24.25 -5.08 3.97
N LYS A 65 23.13 -5.09 4.73
CA LYS A 65 22.41 -6.30 5.15
C LYS A 65 21.43 -6.77 4.06
N GLU A 66 21.98 -7.23 2.94
CA GLU A 66 21.20 -7.44 1.71
C GLU A 66 20.08 -8.48 1.83
N ARG A 67 20.34 -9.63 2.47
CA ARG A 67 19.29 -10.66 2.67
C ARG A 67 18.11 -10.10 3.45
N LYS A 68 18.37 -9.36 4.55
CA LYS A 68 17.33 -8.71 5.34
C LYS A 68 16.57 -7.67 4.52
N ALA A 69 17.27 -6.81 3.78
CA ALA A 69 16.64 -5.78 2.95
C ALA A 69 15.67 -6.36 1.92
N ILE A 70 16.02 -7.49 1.29
CA ILE A 70 15.15 -8.22 0.35
C ILE A 70 13.90 -8.75 1.07
N SER A 71 14.06 -9.35 2.26
CA SER A 71 12.94 -9.84 3.06
C SER A 71 11.96 -8.73 3.44
N TYR A 72 12.45 -7.57 3.89
CA TYR A 72 11.60 -6.42 4.21
C TYR A 72 10.84 -5.90 2.99
N LEU A 73 11.52 -5.77 1.83
CA LEU A 73 10.86 -5.37 0.58
C LEU A 73 9.75 -6.35 0.19
N TYR A 74 10.01 -7.65 0.32
CA TYR A 74 9.04 -8.70 0.01
C TYR A 74 7.82 -8.66 0.93
N VAL A 75 8.04 -8.62 2.25
CA VAL A 75 6.97 -8.59 3.26
C VAL A 75 6.11 -7.33 3.11
N ALA A 76 6.72 -6.15 2.95
CA ALA A 76 5.98 -4.92 2.75
C ALA A 76 5.13 -4.97 1.48
N SER A 77 5.68 -5.47 0.37
CA SER A 77 4.94 -5.62 -0.89
C SER A 77 3.77 -6.59 -0.76
N LEU A 78 3.95 -7.70 -0.01
CA LEU A 78 2.88 -8.66 0.23
C LEU A 78 1.75 -8.05 1.07
N LEU A 79 2.08 -7.33 2.15
CA LEU A 79 1.09 -6.63 2.98
C LEU A 79 0.35 -5.55 2.18
N SER A 80 1.06 -4.79 1.35
CA SER A 80 0.46 -3.85 0.41
C SER A 80 -0.55 -4.51 -0.52
N ILE A 81 -0.20 -5.65 -1.13
CA ILE A 81 -1.09 -6.38 -2.03
C ILE A 81 -2.31 -6.90 -1.28
N ALA A 82 -2.13 -7.44 -0.07
CA ALA A 82 -3.23 -7.88 0.77
C ALA A 82 -4.20 -6.72 1.08
N ALA A 83 -3.68 -5.55 1.43
CA ALA A 83 -4.49 -4.35 1.59
C ALA A 83 -5.20 -3.97 0.28
N GLY A 84 -4.51 -4.07 -0.87
CA GLY A 84 -5.11 -3.88 -2.18
C GLY A 84 -6.29 -4.81 -2.46
N VAL A 85 -6.17 -6.10 -2.12
CA VAL A 85 -7.25 -7.07 -2.25
C VAL A 85 -8.43 -6.72 -1.35
N LEU A 86 -8.19 -6.27 -0.11
CA LEU A 86 -9.26 -5.76 0.76
C LEU A 86 -9.99 -4.58 0.11
N GLY A 87 -9.26 -3.67 -0.55
CA GLY A 87 -9.87 -2.54 -1.26
C GLY A 87 -10.75 -2.98 -2.41
N LEU A 88 -10.31 -4.00 -3.14
CA LEU A 88 -11.12 -4.61 -4.20
C LEU A 88 -12.40 -5.23 -3.65
N MET A 89 -12.32 -5.91 -2.50
CA MET A 89 -13.48 -6.49 -1.82
C MET A 89 -14.47 -5.41 -1.36
N VAL A 90 -13.98 -4.29 -0.82
CA VAL A 90 -14.83 -3.15 -0.42
C VAL A 90 -15.52 -2.53 -1.63
N ILE A 91 -14.80 -2.32 -2.74
CA ILE A 91 -15.40 -1.83 -3.99
C ILE A 91 -16.48 -2.81 -4.48
N GLY A 92 -16.20 -4.12 -4.45
CA GLY A 92 -17.14 -5.16 -4.83
C GLY A 92 -18.39 -5.16 -3.96
N ALA A 93 -18.24 -5.06 -2.64
CA ALA A 93 -19.36 -4.98 -1.70
C ALA A 93 -20.24 -3.77 -1.99
N ASN A 94 -19.65 -2.58 -2.15
CA ASN A 94 -20.40 -1.36 -2.45
C ASN A 94 -21.12 -1.46 -3.81
N ALA A 95 -20.49 -2.08 -4.81
CA ALA A 95 -21.12 -2.31 -6.11
C ALA A 95 -22.32 -3.27 -6.02
N LEU A 96 -22.24 -4.32 -5.19
CA LEU A 96 -23.36 -5.24 -4.95
C LEU A 96 -24.53 -4.52 -4.26
N GLU A 97 -24.24 -3.74 -3.20
CA GLU A 97 -25.22 -2.91 -2.49
C GLU A 97 -25.94 -1.95 -3.45
N THR A 98 -25.17 -1.27 -4.31
CA THR A 98 -25.68 -0.26 -5.26
C THR A 98 -26.52 -0.90 -6.37
N TYR A 99 -25.97 -1.88 -7.09
CA TYR A 99 -26.53 -2.33 -8.37
C TYR A 99 -27.43 -3.56 -8.26
N ILE A 100 -27.20 -4.41 -7.25
CA ILE A 100 -27.97 -5.66 -7.07
C ILE A 100 -29.03 -5.47 -6.00
N LEU A 101 -28.63 -5.04 -4.81
CA LEU A 101 -29.54 -4.87 -3.67
C LEU A 101 -30.36 -3.59 -3.77
N LYS A 102 -29.91 -2.62 -4.57
CA LYS A 102 -30.55 -1.30 -4.76
C LYS A 102 -30.79 -0.60 -3.42
N ASN A 103 -29.80 -0.70 -2.53
CA ASN A 103 -29.85 -0.07 -1.23
C ASN A 103 -29.82 1.46 -1.40
N GLU A 104 -30.81 2.16 -0.82
CA GLU A 104 -30.96 3.62 -0.95
C GLU A 104 -29.76 4.37 -0.37
N ASP A 105 -29.11 3.81 0.65
CA ASP A 105 -27.91 4.39 1.28
C ASP A 105 -26.71 4.44 0.31
N PHE A 106 -26.72 3.59 -0.73
CA PHE A 106 -25.65 3.47 -1.72
C PHE A 106 -26.05 3.99 -3.11
N ALA A 107 -27.26 4.55 -3.27
CA ALA A 107 -27.80 4.91 -4.59
C ALA A 107 -26.93 5.92 -5.37
N ASN A 108 -26.15 6.76 -4.68
CA ASN A 108 -25.25 7.75 -5.28
C ASN A 108 -23.77 7.31 -5.28
N TRP A 109 -23.49 6.05 -4.92
CA TRP A 109 -22.13 5.55 -4.90
C TRP A 109 -21.54 5.53 -6.31
N THR A 110 -20.28 5.94 -6.42
CA THR A 110 -19.53 5.86 -7.67
C THR A 110 -18.23 5.10 -7.45
N LEU A 111 -17.73 4.44 -8.50
CA LEU A 111 -16.46 3.71 -8.45
C LEU A 111 -15.31 4.59 -7.94
N TYR A 112 -15.30 5.87 -8.33
CA TYR A 112 -14.28 6.83 -7.90
C TYR A 112 -14.24 7.02 -6.38
N GLN A 113 -15.41 7.07 -5.72
CA GLN A 113 -15.50 7.15 -4.25
C GLN A 113 -15.02 5.86 -3.57
N GLY A 114 -15.06 4.72 -4.28
CA GLY A 114 -14.53 3.45 -3.78
C GLY A 114 -13.01 3.29 -3.89
N LEU A 115 -12.32 4.14 -4.67
CA LEU A 115 -10.87 4.04 -4.88
C LEU A 115 -10.09 4.54 -3.67
N SER A 116 -9.80 3.64 -2.74
CA SER A 116 -9.00 3.95 -1.55
C SER A 116 -7.50 4.08 -1.85
N SER A 117 -6.79 4.78 -0.98
CA SER A 117 -5.32 4.92 -1.03
C SER A 117 -4.63 3.56 -0.95
N TYR A 118 -5.10 2.67 -0.06
CA TYR A 118 -4.55 1.33 0.08
C TYR A 118 -4.87 0.41 -1.12
N PHE A 119 -5.98 0.62 -1.84
CA PHE A 119 -6.27 -0.10 -3.08
C PHE A 119 -5.25 0.25 -4.16
N ILE A 120 -5.10 1.55 -4.45
CA ILE A 120 -4.20 2.04 -5.51
C ILE A 120 -2.74 1.70 -5.16
N LEU A 121 -2.33 1.95 -3.92
CA LEU A 121 -0.98 1.63 -3.45
C LEU A 121 -0.72 0.12 -3.45
N GLY A 122 -1.74 -0.70 -3.15
CA GLY A 122 -1.65 -2.15 -3.22
C GLY A 122 -1.42 -2.67 -4.63
N LEU A 123 -2.14 -2.13 -5.62
CA LEU A 123 -1.98 -2.46 -7.04
C LEU A 123 -0.56 -2.16 -7.53
N ILE A 124 -0.03 -0.96 -7.27
CA ILE A 124 1.32 -0.61 -7.73
C ILE A 124 2.42 -1.41 -6.99
N SER A 125 2.13 -1.91 -5.79
CA SER A 125 3.08 -2.72 -4.99
C SER A 125 3.31 -4.12 -5.57
N VAL A 126 2.47 -4.56 -6.50
CA VAL A 126 2.74 -5.75 -7.33
C VAL A 126 4.11 -5.62 -8.01
N ILE A 127 4.44 -4.44 -8.57
CA ILE A 127 5.73 -4.22 -9.24
C ILE A 127 6.92 -4.44 -8.27
N ALA A 128 6.80 -3.94 -7.03
CA ALA A 128 7.79 -4.15 -5.99
C ALA A 128 7.93 -5.63 -5.60
N PHE A 129 6.80 -6.34 -5.48
CA PHE A 129 6.76 -7.77 -5.16
C PHE A 129 7.49 -8.62 -6.21
N TRP A 130 7.18 -8.42 -7.50
CA TRP A 130 7.81 -9.19 -8.58
C TRP A 130 9.31 -8.94 -8.66
N LYS A 131 9.75 -7.68 -8.47
CA LYS A 131 11.18 -7.34 -8.40
C LYS A 131 11.85 -7.98 -7.19
N ALA A 132 11.22 -7.95 -6.01
CA ALA A 132 11.75 -8.60 -4.81
C ALA A 132 11.91 -10.11 -5.00
N LYS A 133 10.90 -10.78 -5.56
CA LYS A 133 10.91 -12.22 -5.86
C LYS A 133 12.03 -12.59 -6.83
N LYS A 134 12.21 -11.82 -7.92
CA LYS A 134 13.28 -12.06 -8.91
C LYS A 134 14.67 -11.94 -8.28
N ILE A 135 14.89 -10.94 -7.43
CA ILE A 135 16.18 -10.72 -6.75
C ILE A 135 16.45 -11.81 -5.70
N ALA A 136 15.42 -12.27 -4.99
CA ALA A 136 15.54 -13.37 -4.04
C ALA A 136 15.92 -14.69 -4.74
N ALA A 137 15.27 -14.99 -5.86
CA ALA A 137 15.53 -16.19 -6.66
C ALA A 137 16.97 -16.21 -7.22
N SER A 138 17.46 -15.08 -7.74
CA SER A 138 18.82 -15.02 -8.28
C SER A 138 19.87 -15.28 -7.21
N LYS A 139 19.71 -14.75 -5.99
CA LYS A 139 20.67 -14.99 -4.90
C LYS A 139 20.67 -16.40 -4.34
N LYS A 140 19.57 -17.14 -4.47
CA LYS A 140 19.49 -18.55 -4.08
C LYS A 140 20.24 -19.47 -5.06
N ALA A 141 20.42 -19.05 -6.31
CA ALA A 141 21.12 -19.83 -7.33
C ALA A 141 22.66 -19.74 -7.25
N TYR A 142 23.22 -18.81 -6.45
CA TYR A 142 24.67 -18.59 -6.30
C TYR A 142 25.16 -18.79 -4.86
N SER A 143 24.40 -19.51 -4.03
CA SER A 143 24.70 -19.82 -2.62
C SER A 143 24.68 -21.32 -2.44
#